data_AF-A0A352SD20-F1
#
_entry.id   AF-A0A352SD20-F1
#
_cell.length_a   1.000
_cell.length_b   1.000
_cell.length_c   1.000
_cell.angle_alpha   90.00
_cell.angle_beta   90.00
_cell.angle_gamma   90.00
#
_symmetry.space_group_name_H-M   'P 1'
#
loop_
_entity.id
_entity.type
_entity.pdbx_description
1 polymer ?
#
loop_
_entity_poly.entity_id
_entity_poly.type
_entity_poly.pdbx_seq_one_letter_code
_entity_poly.pdbx_strand_id
1 'polypeptide(L)'
;EAAKTVHGGEDYFTPLGTFPNLNTNEFPVSEESTRFFKSGRPFLQRYLPFWLASFVERRLLILLPFMALLLGLLQALPRFAESRIKGRLVVWYREIKALEDEIWKSERPTRHQIAQWREEIEQIDAHASQIRMPQRYFQDVYALKQAIAVVRNRILHVAGTVKE
;
A
#
# COMPACT_ATOMS: atom_id res chain seq x y z
N GLU A 1 8.09 6.75 -41.20
CA GLU A 1 8.71 8.10 -41.18
C GLU A 1 10.05 8.12 -41.92
N ALA A 2 11.02 7.27 -41.55
CA ALA A 2 12.29 7.12 -42.28
C ALA A 2 12.11 6.89 -43.81
N ALA A 3 11.17 6.03 -44.21
CA ALA A 3 10.87 5.83 -45.63
C ALA A 3 10.38 7.11 -46.33
N LYS A 4 9.65 7.99 -45.63
CA LYS A 4 9.19 9.28 -46.18
C LYS A 4 10.33 10.29 -46.26
N THR A 5 11.27 10.28 -45.33
CA THR A 5 12.43 11.17 -45.37
C THR A 5 13.44 10.75 -46.44
N VAL A 6 13.60 9.44 -46.68
CA VAL A 6 14.57 8.91 -47.65
C VAL A 6 13.99 8.84 -49.06
N HIS A 7 12.74 8.40 -49.22
CA HIS A 7 12.12 8.15 -50.54
C HIS A 7 11.02 9.15 -50.91
N GLY A 8 10.83 10.20 -50.12
CA GLY A 8 9.81 11.23 -50.39
C GLY A 8 10.22 12.29 -51.41
N GLY A 9 11.50 12.32 -51.80
CA GLY A 9 12.05 13.23 -52.80
C GLY A 9 11.61 12.89 -54.23
N GLU A 10 11.80 13.84 -55.13
CA GLU A 10 11.67 13.60 -56.56
C GLU A 10 12.91 12.87 -57.08
N ASP A 11 12.72 11.93 -57.99
CA ASP A 11 13.79 11.21 -58.69
C ASP A 11 13.46 11.14 -60.19
N TYR A 12 14.42 10.75 -61.02
CA TYR A 12 14.30 10.69 -62.48
C TYR A 12 13.08 9.89 -62.97
N PHE A 13 12.60 8.93 -62.18
CA PHE A 13 11.49 8.04 -62.54
C PHE A 13 10.18 8.34 -61.79
N THR A 14 10.20 9.18 -60.75
CA THR A 14 9.07 9.33 -59.82
C THR A 14 8.90 10.77 -59.35
N PRO A 15 7.72 11.38 -59.56
CA PRO A 15 7.42 12.72 -59.03
C PRO A 15 7.51 12.81 -57.51
N LEU A 16 7.71 14.02 -56.99
CA LEU A 16 7.75 14.31 -55.55
C LEU A 16 6.52 13.75 -54.81
N GLY A 17 6.75 13.06 -53.70
CA GLY A 17 5.67 12.52 -52.86
C GLY A 17 4.99 11.26 -53.42
N THR A 18 5.48 10.69 -54.52
CA THR A 18 4.98 9.40 -55.05
C THR A 18 5.22 8.27 -54.06
N PHE A 19 6.34 8.29 -53.33
CA PHE A 19 6.68 7.31 -52.31
C PHE A 19 6.91 7.96 -50.93
N PRO A 20 6.69 7.22 -49.83
CA PRO A 20 6.02 5.92 -49.74
C PRO A 20 4.50 6.06 -49.93
N ASN A 21 3.85 5.10 -50.58
CA ASN A 21 2.39 5.03 -50.74
C ASN A 21 1.86 3.63 -50.37
N LEU A 22 0.54 3.49 -50.27
CA LEU A 22 -0.14 2.22 -49.94
C LEU A 22 -0.74 1.51 -51.17
N ASN A 23 -0.44 1.99 -52.38
CA ASN A 23 -1.00 1.48 -53.63
C ASN A 23 -0.18 0.27 -54.14
N THR A 24 -0.14 -0.80 -53.35
CA THR A 24 0.49 -2.06 -53.73
C THR A 24 -0.51 -3.21 -53.68
N ASN A 25 -0.47 -4.07 -54.70
CA ASN A 25 -1.23 -5.33 -54.75
C ASN A 25 -0.35 -6.54 -54.39
N GLU A 26 0.94 -6.32 -54.12
CA GLU A 26 1.91 -7.40 -53.93
C GLU A 26 1.90 -7.94 -52.51
N PHE A 27 1.61 -7.09 -51.51
CA PHE A 27 1.61 -7.47 -50.10
C PHE A 27 0.41 -6.88 -49.34
N PRO A 28 -0.18 -7.64 -48.39
CA PRO A 28 -1.22 -7.10 -47.53
C PRO A 28 -0.66 -5.98 -46.64
N VAL A 29 -1.31 -4.81 -46.70
CA VAL A 29 -0.92 -3.65 -45.92
C VAL A 29 -1.35 -3.84 -44.46
N SER A 30 -0.43 -3.62 -43.52
CA SER A 30 -0.75 -3.68 -42.09
C SER A 30 -1.69 -2.55 -41.66
N GLU A 31 -2.59 -2.83 -40.72
CA GLU A 31 -3.50 -1.82 -40.15
C GLU A 31 -2.75 -0.63 -39.52
N GLU A 32 -1.55 -0.87 -39.00
CA GLU A 32 -0.71 0.19 -38.44
C GLU A 32 -0.23 1.15 -39.54
N SER A 33 0.13 0.61 -40.72
CA SER A 33 0.53 1.42 -41.87
C SER A 33 -0.66 2.24 -42.39
N THR A 34 -1.84 1.62 -42.55
CA THR A 34 -3.04 2.35 -43.00
C THR A 34 -3.42 3.47 -42.03
N ARG A 35 -3.31 3.25 -40.72
CA ARG A 35 -3.54 4.27 -39.70
C ARG A 35 -2.48 5.38 -39.76
N PHE A 36 -1.20 5.05 -39.87
CA PHE A 36 -0.13 6.04 -39.98
C PHE A 36 -0.30 6.96 -41.20
N PHE A 37 -0.70 6.42 -42.36
CA PHE A 37 -0.96 7.23 -43.55
C PHE A 37 -2.22 8.10 -43.43
N LYS A 38 -3.24 7.68 -42.68
CA LYS A 38 -4.48 8.46 -42.45
C LYS A 38 -4.35 9.55 -41.38
N SER A 39 -3.78 9.22 -40.22
CA SER A 39 -3.77 10.07 -39.02
C SER A 39 -2.37 10.49 -38.55
N GLY A 40 -1.30 10.04 -39.24
CA GLY A 40 0.07 10.32 -38.84
C GLY A 40 0.51 9.52 -37.60
N ARG A 41 1.59 9.99 -36.95
CA ARG A 41 2.10 9.39 -35.70
C ARG A 41 1.05 9.55 -34.59
N PRO A 42 0.65 8.45 -33.93
CA PRO A 42 -0.27 8.51 -32.81
C PRO A 42 0.23 9.42 -31.69
N PHE A 43 -0.70 10.06 -30.96
CA PHE A 43 -0.38 11.03 -29.92
C PHE A 43 0.53 10.43 -28.83
N LEU A 44 0.24 9.19 -28.39
CA LEU A 44 1.00 8.51 -27.34
C LEU A 44 2.44 8.17 -27.79
N GLN A 45 2.66 7.86 -29.07
CA GLN A 45 3.99 7.60 -29.63
C GLN A 45 4.92 8.82 -29.65
N ARG A 46 4.41 10.03 -29.38
CA ARG A 46 5.23 11.25 -29.26
C ARG A 46 5.92 11.38 -27.91
N TYR A 47 5.35 10.78 -26.87
CA TYR A 47 5.84 10.89 -25.50
C TYR A 47 6.34 9.56 -24.92
N LEU A 48 5.88 8.44 -25.49
CA LEU A 48 6.18 7.09 -25.00
C LEU A 48 6.97 6.29 -26.05
N PRO A 49 7.82 5.34 -25.60
CA PRO A 49 8.41 4.34 -26.49
C PRO A 49 7.33 3.57 -27.26
N PHE A 50 7.66 3.12 -28.47
CA PHE A 50 6.73 2.47 -29.39
C PHE A 50 5.94 1.32 -28.74
N TRP A 51 6.59 0.42 -27.99
CA TRP A 51 5.89 -0.72 -27.37
C TRP A 51 4.77 -0.24 -26.46
N LEU A 52 5.05 0.77 -25.63
CA LEU A 52 4.14 1.18 -24.57
C LEU A 52 2.96 1.94 -25.16
N ALA A 53 3.22 2.82 -26.13
CA ALA A 53 2.17 3.51 -26.87
C ALA A 53 1.23 2.51 -27.57
N SER A 54 1.78 1.56 -28.34
CA SER A 54 0.98 0.55 -29.04
C SER A 54 0.20 -0.35 -28.08
N PHE A 55 0.77 -0.69 -26.91
CA PHE A 55 0.06 -1.47 -25.89
C PHE A 55 -1.13 -0.70 -25.32
N VAL A 56 -0.92 0.56 -24.92
CA VAL A 56 -1.96 1.41 -24.35
C VAL A 56 -3.07 1.67 -25.37
N GLU A 57 -2.74 2.01 -26.62
CA GLU A 57 -3.74 2.26 -27.67
C GLU A 57 -4.59 1.03 -27.97
N ARG A 58 -3.99 -0.16 -28.00
CA ARG A 58 -4.70 -1.42 -28.28
C ARG A 58 -5.55 -1.89 -27.11
N ARG A 59 -5.21 -1.50 -25.88
CA ARG A 59 -5.87 -1.97 -24.65
C ARG A 59 -6.61 -0.86 -23.89
N LEU A 60 -6.75 0.34 -24.44
CA LEU A 60 -7.32 1.50 -23.75
C LEU A 60 -8.71 1.20 -23.16
N LEU A 61 -9.56 0.50 -23.91
CA LEU A 61 -10.91 0.09 -23.48
C LEU A 61 -10.90 -0.76 -22.20
N ILE A 62 -9.87 -1.60 -22.01
CA ILE A 62 -9.72 -2.46 -20.82
C ILE A 62 -8.89 -1.77 -19.74
N LEU A 63 -7.89 -0.97 -20.15
CA LEU A 63 -7.03 -0.22 -19.23
C LEU A 63 -7.81 0.82 -18.45
N LEU A 64 -8.81 1.47 -19.05
CA LEU A 64 -9.61 2.49 -18.38
C LEU A 64 -10.31 1.95 -17.11
N PRO A 65 -11.15 0.89 -17.18
CA PRO A 65 -11.74 0.31 -15.97
C PRO A 65 -10.70 -0.35 -15.05
N PHE A 66 -9.64 -0.94 -15.61
CA PHE A 66 -8.55 -1.50 -14.81
C PHE A 66 -7.85 -0.43 -13.97
N MET A 67 -7.59 0.74 -14.53
CA MET A 67 -7.01 1.87 -13.82
C MET A 67 -7.93 2.38 -12.72
N ALA A 68 -9.25 2.41 -12.95
CA ALA A 68 -10.21 2.76 -11.90
C ALA A 68 -10.14 1.77 -10.71
N LEU A 69 -10.05 0.47 -10.99
CA LEU A 69 -9.86 -0.55 -9.95
C LEU A 69 -8.51 -0.41 -9.24
N LEU A 70 -7.43 -0.16 -9.99
CA LEU A 70 -6.10 0.02 -9.44
C LEU A 70 -6.04 1.24 -8.51
N LEU A 71 -6.68 2.35 -8.89
CA LEU A 71 -6.81 3.53 -8.04
C LEU A 71 -7.58 3.21 -6.74
N GLY A 72 -8.67 2.43 -6.83
CA GLY A 72 -9.39 1.95 -5.66
C GLY A 72 -8.51 1.09 -4.74
N LEU A 73 -7.68 0.22 -5.31
CA LEU A 73 -6.75 -0.62 -4.55
C LEU A 73 -5.61 0.20 -3.90
N LEU A 74 -5.06 1.18 -4.63
CA LEU A 74 -4.05 2.10 -4.11
C LEU A 74 -4.59 2.89 -2.91
N GLN A 75 -5.87 3.27 -2.92
CA GLN A 75 -6.53 3.90 -1.77
C GLN A 75 -6.72 2.94 -0.58
N ALA A 76 -6.77 1.63 -0.80
CA ALA A 76 -6.86 0.63 0.26
C ALA A 76 -5.53 0.37 0.97
N LEU A 77 -4.39 0.60 0.32
CA LEU A 77 -3.04 0.45 0.91
C LEU A 77 -2.84 1.24 2.22
N PRO A 78 -3.11 2.55 2.30
CA PRO A 78 -2.92 3.30 3.54
C PRO A 78 -3.80 2.77 4.67
N ARG A 79 -5.04 2.34 4.36
CA ARG A 79 -5.95 1.72 5.34
C ARG A 79 -5.40 0.40 5.87
N PHE A 80 -4.83 -0.42 4.99
CA PHE A 80 -4.20 -1.68 5.38
C PHE A 80 -2.93 -1.46 6.21
N ALA A 81 -2.11 -0.46 5.85
CA ALA A 81 -0.95 -0.11 6.65
C ALA A 81 -1.36 0.38 8.05
N GLU A 82 -2.41 1.19 8.15
CA GLU A 82 -2.95 1.66 9.42
C GLU A 82 -3.48 0.51 10.29
N SER A 83 -4.21 -0.45 9.72
CA SER A 83 -4.73 -1.60 10.50
C SER A 83 -3.59 -2.47 11.05
N ARG A 84 -2.51 -2.64 10.28
CA ARG A 84 -1.31 -3.38 10.73
C ARG A 84 -0.62 -2.69 11.91
N ILE A 85 -0.55 -1.36 11.89
CA ILE A 85 0.02 -0.57 12.99
C ILE A 85 -0.88 -0.66 14.23
N LYS A 86 -2.18 -0.42 14.09
CA LYS A 86 -3.16 -0.48 15.19
C LYS A 86 -3.24 -1.87 15.82
N GLY A 87 -3.17 -2.93 15.01
CA GLY A 87 -3.23 -4.31 15.49
C GLY A 87 -2.15 -4.65 16.52
N ARG A 88 -0.95 -4.04 16.41
CA ARG A 88 0.13 -4.24 17.39
C ARG A 88 -0.23 -3.68 18.77
N LEU A 89 -0.87 -2.51 18.85
CA LEU A 89 -1.32 -1.92 20.12
C LEU A 89 -2.44 -2.75 20.75
N VAL A 90 -3.38 -3.24 19.93
CA VAL A 90 -4.54 -4.01 20.40
C VAL A 90 -4.13 -5.32 21.08
N VAL A 91 -3.00 -5.93 20.69
CA VAL A 91 -2.47 -7.13 21.38
C VAL A 91 -2.15 -6.80 22.85
N TRP A 92 -1.38 -5.75 23.11
CA TRP A 92 -0.99 -5.37 24.48
C TRP A 92 -2.16 -4.88 25.32
N TYR A 93 -3.09 -4.14 24.71
CA TYR A 93 -4.34 -3.80 25.39
C TYR A 93 -5.11 -5.05 25.85
N ARG A 94 -5.12 -6.11 25.04
CA ARG A 94 -5.74 -7.39 25.43
C ARG A 94 -5.00 -8.08 26.57
N GLU A 95 -3.66 -8.05 26.57
CA GLU A 95 -2.86 -8.64 27.66
C GLU A 95 -3.07 -7.91 28.98
N ILE A 96 -3.02 -6.57 28.97
CA ILE A 96 -3.33 -5.77 30.16
C ILE A 96 -4.75 -6.05 30.64
N LYS A 97 -5.71 -6.14 29.72
CA LYS A 97 -7.10 -6.39 30.08
C LYS A 97 -7.29 -7.79 30.68
N ALA A 98 -6.60 -8.80 30.16
CA ALA A 98 -6.62 -10.14 30.70
C ALA A 98 -6.06 -10.18 32.13
N LEU A 99 -4.92 -9.52 32.37
CA LEU A 99 -4.32 -9.41 33.70
C LEU A 99 -5.23 -8.65 34.67
N GLU A 100 -5.82 -7.54 34.22
CA GLU A 100 -6.79 -6.78 35.01
C GLU A 100 -7.98 -7.68 35.42
N ASP A 101 -8.56 -8.40 34.47
CA ASP A 101 -9.70 -9.29 34.73
C ASP A 101 -9.33 -10.44 35.67
N GLU A 102 -8.08 -10.94 35.63
CA GLU A 102 -7.57 -11.93 36.58
C GLU A 102 -7.53 -11.35 38.01
N ILE A 103 -6.95 -10.15 38.17
CA ILE A 103 -6.87 -9.45 39.46
C ILE A 103 -8.26 -9.20 40.04
N TRP A 104 -9.26 -8.88 39.20
CA TRP A 104 -10.63 -8.66 39.67
C TRP A 104 -11.34 -9.94 40.08
N LYS A 105 -11.04 -11.08 39.45
CA LYS A 105 -11.65 -12.38 39.79
C LYS A 105 -11.08 -12.98 41.08
N SER A 106 -9.86 -12.61 41.45
CA SER A 106 -9.20 -13.08 42.66
C SER A 106 -9.60 -12.25 43.89
N GLU A 107 -10.61 -12.72 44.63
CA GLU A 107 -11.09 -12.05 45.86
C GLU A 107 -10.09 -12.11 47.03
N ARG A 108 -9.26 -13.16 47.11
CA ARG A 108 -8.23 -13.34 48.15
C ARG A 108 -6.91 -13.84 47.56
N PRO A 109 -6.12 -12.95 46.96
CA PRO A 109 -4.90 -13.37 46.30
C PRO A 109 -3.80 -13.74 47.29
N THR A 110 -3.06 -14.79 46.95
CA THR A 110 -1.88 -15.21 47.72
C THR A 110 -0.69 -14.31 47.39
N ARG A 111 0.26 -14.15 48.31
CA ARG A 111 1.50 -13.37 48.06
C ARG A 111 2.24 -13.79 46.78
N HIS A 112 2.21 -15.09 46.45
CA HIS A 112 2.78 -15.61 45.22
C HIS A 112 2.08 -15.08 43.97
N GLN A 113 0.73 -15.05 43.96
CA GLN A 113 -0.04 -14.53 42.83
C GLN A 113 0.23 -13.03 42.61
N ILE A 114 0.32 -12.26 43.69
CA ILE A 114 0.65 -10.83 43.63
C ILE A 114 2.07 -10.62 43.05
N ALA A 115 3.03 -11.47 43.43
CA ALA A 115 4.37 -11.44 42.84
C ALA A 115 4.35 -11.78 41.34
N GLN A 116 3.55 -12.77 40.92
CA GLN A 116 3.38 -13.14 39.52
C GLN A 116 2.77 -11.99 38.69
N TRP A 117 1.68 -11.39 39.16
CA TRP A 117 1.07 -10.26 38.45
C TRP A 117 2.01 -9.06 38.35
N ARG A 118 2.83 -8.85 39.38
CA ARG A 118 3.85 -7.80 39.36
C ARG A 118 4.94 -8.10 38.33
N GLU A 119 5.34 -9.34 38.15
CA GLU A 119 6.30 -9.71 37.11
C GLU A 119 5.66 -9.57 35.72
N GLU A 120 4.43 -10.04 35.55
CA GLU A 120 3.70 -10.00 34.28
C GLU A 120 3.46 -8.56 33.79
N ILE A 121 3.06 -7.63 34.67
CA ILE A 121 2.88 -6.22 34.29
C ILE A 121 4.21 -5.56 33.86
N GLU A 122 5.34 -5.93 34.47
CA GLU A 122 6.66 -5.42 34.06
C GLU A 122 7.10 -6.01 32.71
N GLN A 123 6.79 -7.28 32.45
CA GLN A 123 7.03 -7.90 31.14
C GLN A 123 6.20 -7.20 30.05
N ILE A 124 4.92 -6.93 30.33
CA ILE A 124 4.04 -6.19 29.41
C ILE A 124 4.59 -4.78 29.13
N ASP A 125 5.03 -4.04 30.16
CA ASP A 125 5.63 -2.70 30.00
C ASP A 125 6.93 -2.74 29.18
N ALA A 126 7.81 -3.70 29.48
CA ALA A 126 9.05 -3.90 28.75
C ALA A 126 8.80 -4.16 27.26
N HIS A 127 7.86 -5.05 26.91
CA HIS A 127 7.53 -5.32 25.52
C HIS A 127 6.80 -4.17 24.83
N ALA A 128 5.86 -3.51 25.53
CA ALA A 128 5.14 -2.35 25.00
C ALA A 128 6.08 -1.17 24.70
N SER A 129 7.14 -0.99 25.50
CA SER A 129 8.11 0.09 25.33
C SER A 129 8.99 -0.03 24.08
N GLN A 130 9.14 -1.24 23.53
CA GLN A 130 9.98 -1.49 22.34
C GLN A 130 9.30 -1.06 21.03
N ILE A 131 8.01 -0.72 21.08
CA ILE A 131 7.23 -0.41 19.89
C ILE A 131 7.59 0.99 19.38
N ARG A 132 8.22 1.04 18.20
CA ARG A 132 8.41 2.30 17.46
C ARG A 132 7.17 2.60 16.62
N MET A 133 6.44 3.66 16.98
CA MET A 133 5.25 4.13 16.26
C MET A 133 5.49 5.49 15.61
N PRO A 134 4.83 5.79 14.47
CA PRO A 134 4.75 7.15 13.95
C PRO A 134 4.10 8.12 14.95
N GLN A 135 4.51 9.39 14.92
CA GLN A 135 4.05 10.47 15.82
C GLN A 135 2.52 10.52 16.02
N ARG A 136 1.75 10.26 14.94
CA ARG A 136 0.28 10.31 14.96
C ARG A 136 -0.37 9.35 15.97
N TYR A 137 0.34 8.32 16.43
CA TYR A 137 -0.16 7.32 17.38
C TYR A 137 0.38 7.51 18.80
N PHE A 138 1.07 8.62 19.08
CA PHE A 138 1.65 8.83 20.41
C PHE A 138 0.57 8.88 21.49
N GLN A 139 -0.60 9.48 21.20
CA GLN A 139 -1.72 9.48 22.13
C GLN A 139 -2.11 8.05 22.57
N ASP A 140 -2.19 7.11 21.63
CA ASP A 140 -2.54 5.70 21.94
C ASP A 140 -1.44 5.03 22.77
N VAL A 141 -0.16 5.32 22.49
CA VAL A 141 0.97 4.80 23.27
C VAL A 141 0.95 5.33 24.71
N TYR A 142 0.68 6.62 24.89
CA TYR A 142 0.57 7.21 26.24
C TYR A 142 -0.65 6.68 26.99
N ALA A 143 -1.78 6.47 26.30
CA ALA A 143 -2.95 5.83 26.90
C ALA A 143 -2.65 4.40 27.36
N LEU A 144 -1.86 3.63 26.59
CA LEU A 144 -1.41 2.30 26.98
C LEU A 144 -0.54 2.36 28.25
N LYS A 145 0.45 3.27 28.29
CA LYS A 145 1.29 3.48 29.48
C LYS A 145 0.49 3.88 30.71
N GLN A 146 -0.53 4.71 30.53
CA GLN A 146 -1.44 5.08 31.62
C GLN A 146 -2.23 3.86 32.12
N ALA A 147 -2.75 3.02 31.23
CA ALA A 147 -3.44 1.78 31.61
C ALA A 147 -2.52 0.85 32.42
N ILE A 148 -1.26 0.68 32.00
CA ILE A 148 -0.24 -0.07 32.75
C ILE A 148 -0.06 0.51 34.15
N ALA A 149 0.09 1.83 34.26
CA ALA A 149 0.24 2.50 35.56
C ALA A 149 -0.97 2.29 36.49
N VAL A 150 -2.19 2.29 35.94
CA VAL A 150 -3.42 2.02 36.70
C VAL A 150 -3.41 0.59 37.26
N VAL A 151 -3.11 -0.41 36.43
CA VAL A 151 -3.04 -1.81 36.88
C VAL A 151 -1.91 -2.02 37.88
N ARG A 152 -0.73 -1.43 37.65
CA ARG A 152 0.40 -1.46 38.59
C ARG A 152 0.00 -0.90 39.96
N ASN A 153 -0.69 0.24 40.01
CA ASN A 153 -1.17 0.83 41.25
C ASN A 153 -2.20 -0.07 41.96
N ARG A 154 -3.07 -0.75 41.19
CA ARG A 154 -4.03 -1.70 41.74
C ARG A 154 -3.34 -2.90 42.39
N ILE A 155 -2.33 -3.48 41.73
CA ILE A 155 -1.52 -4.58 42.29
C ILE A 155 -0.87 -4.13 43.61
N LEU A 156 -0.32 -2.92 43.66
CA LEU A 156 0.29 -2.37 44.88
C LEU A 156 -0.73 -2.22 46.02
N HIS A 157 -1.95 -1.76 45.71
CA HIS A 157 -3.02 -1.63 46.70
C HIS A 157 -3.43 -2.99 47.28
N VAL A 158 -3.64 -3.99 46.42
CA VAL A 158 -3.97 -5.36 46.82
C VAL A 158 -2.83 -6.02 47.62
N ALA A 159 -1.58 -5.73 47.25
CA ALA A 159 -0.41 -6.17 48.02
C ALA A 159 -0.37 -5.58 49.44
N GLY A 160 -0.82 -4.33 49.60
CA GLY A 160 -0.97 -3.68 50.90
C GLY A 160 -2.00 -4.38 51.79
N THR A 161 -3.19 -4.68 51.24
CA THR A 161 -4.29 -5.30 51.98
C THR A 161 -4.02 -6.75 52.42
N VAL A 162 -3.10 -7.47 51.77
CA VAL A 162 -2.71 -8.85 52.13
C VAL A 162 -1.54 -8.87 53.13
N LYS A 163 -0.92 -7.71 53.39
CA LYS A 163 0.20 -7.60 54.33
C LYS A 163 -0.26 -7.28 55.77
N GLU A 164 -1.47 -6.74 55.91
CA GLU A 164 -2.21 -6.59 57.17
C GLU A 164 -2.98 -7.88 57.51
#